data_AF-A0A8K0G6W4-F1
#
_entry.id   AF-A0A8K0G6W4-F1
#
_cell.length_a   1.000
_cell.length_b   1.000
_cell.length_c   1.000
_cell.angle_alpha   90.00
_cell.angle_beta   90.00
_cell.angle_gamma   90.00
#
_symmetry.space_group_name_H-M   'P 1'
#
loop_
_entity.id
_entity.type
_entity.pdbx_description
1 polymer ?
#
loop_
_entity_poly.entity_id
_entity_poly.type
_entity_poly.pdbx_seq_one_letter_code
_entity_poly.pdbx_strand_id
1 'polypeptide(L)'
;MVPRASRQPEAEKTCSTKQSKYKNELSEETKKLIKKRRNMKEKCDTSQRQLRNISKEVSETIRTDVRKYNTKEINRVIDENKGIKALRKTTLEGQKNINRLTNRSGQLTTNKTEILNAVEKFYVELYTEKAGNAEKEKGLKGNEEQQVAR
;
A
#
# COMPACT_ATOMS: atom_id res chain seq x y z
N MET A 1 -26.31 35.28 6.28
CA MET A 1 -25.88 33.95 6.73
C MET A 1 -26.39 32.94 5.71
N VAL A 2 -25.50 32.21 5.02
CA VAL A 2 -25.90 31.19 4.04
C VAL A 2 -25.90 29.83 4.75
N PRO A 3 -26.99 29.03 4.69
CA PRO A 3 -27.02 27.73 5.33
C PRO A 3 -26.08 26.76 4.61
N ARG A 4 -25.28 26.04 5.41
CA ARG A 4 -24.32 25.03 4.96
C ARG A 4 -25.10 23.85 4.37
N ALA A 5 -24.98 23.64 3.06
CA ALA A 5 -25.56 22.50 2.37
C ALA A 5 -25.24 21.18 3.10
N SER A 6 -26.28 20.41 3.38
CA SER A 6 -26.25 19.05 3.89
C SER A 6 -25.38 18.17 2.99
N ARG A 7 -24.30 17.60 3.55
CA ARG A 7 -23.48 16.60 2.86
C ARG A 7 -24.35 15.37 2.57
N GLN A 8 -24.38 14.96 1.31
CA GLN A 8 -25.01 13.70 0.87
C GLN A 8 -24.33 12.50 1.56
N PRO A 9 -25.08 11.48 2.04
CA PRO A 9 -24.54 10.30 2.73
C PRO A 9 -23.92 9.22 1.81
N GLU A 10 -24.03 9.37 0.49
CA GLU A 10 -23.75 8.31 -0.50
C GLU A 10 -22.26 8.15 -0.87
N ALA A 11 -21.35 8.98 -0.34
CA ALA A 11 -19.91 8.90 -0.64
C ALA A 11 -19.09 8.12 0.42
N GLU A 12 -19.75 7.51 1.40
CA GLU A 12 -19.09 6.84 2.52
C GLU A 12 -18.98 5.32 2.32
N LYS A 13 -18.19 4.81 1.35
CA LYS A 13 -17.88 3.35 1.36
C LYS A 13 -16.70 2.83 0.53
N THR A 14 -15.69 3.64 0.23
CA THR A 14 -14.39 3.12 -0.27
C THR A 14 -13.19 3.85 0.32
N CYS A 15 -13.25 4.26 1.61
CA CYS A 15 -12.00 4.64 2.28
C CYS A 15 -11.30 3.36 2.74
N SER A 16 -10.31 2.91 1.97
CA SER A 16 -9.33 1.91 2.42
C SER A 16 -8.82 2.32 3.80
N THR A 17 -9.02 1.46 4.80
CA THR A 17 -8.43 1.60 6.13
C THR A 17 -6.93 1.42 5.98
N LYS A 18 -6.24 2.50 5.59
CA LYS A 18 -4.77 2.55 5.56
C LYS A 18 -4.30 2.09 6.92
N GLN A 19 -3.59 0.97 6.94
CA GLN A 19 -3.02 0.44 8.17
C GLN A 19 -2.18 1.54 8.81
N SER A 20 -2.26 1.65 10.14
CA SER A 20 -1.48 2.64 10.88
C SER A 20 -0.03 2.56 10.43
N LYS A 21 0.55 3.71 10.05
CA LYS A 21 1.98 3.85 9.73
C LYS A 21 2.87 3.25 10.84
N TYR A 22 2.35 3.16 12.06
CA TYR A 22 3.06 2.77 13.27
C TYR A 22 2.44 1.51 13.90
N LYS A 23 2.30 0.40 13.16
CA LYS A 23 1.63 -0.82 13.66
C LYS A 23 2.18 -1.30 15.01
N ASN A 24 3.50 -1.29 15.17
CA ASN A 24 4.19 -1.82 16.36
C ASN A 24 5.02 -0.77 17.12
N GLU A 25 5.14 0.45 16.59
CA GLU A 25 6.06 1.47 17.12
C GLU A 25 5.45 2.29 18.26
N LEU A 26 4.12 2.29 18.42
CA LEU A 26 3.43 3.10 19.43
C LEU A 26 3.09 2.31 20.68
N SER A 27 3.33 2.92 21.84
CA SER A 27 2.88 2.44 23.14
C SER A 27 1.35 2.44 23.24
N GLU A 28 0.81 1.57 24.09
CA GLU A 28 -0.62 1.54 24.43
C GLU A 28 -1.10 2.88 25.02
N GLU A 29 -0.23 3.60 25.75
CA GLU A 29 -0.53 4.92 26.29
C GLU A 29 -0.78 5.94 25.16
N THR A 30 0.08 5.96 24.14
CA THR A 30 -0.06 6.81 22.97
C THR A 30 -1.30 6.47 22.16
N LYS A 31 -1.64 5.18 22.04
CA LYS A 31 -2.90 4.74 21.41
C LYS A 31 -4.12 5.24 22.17
N LYS A 32 -4.10 5.23 23.51
CA LYS A 32 -5.16 5.81 24.36
C LYS A 32 -5.31 7.31 24.13
N LEU A 33 -4.21 8.07 24.04
CA LEU A 33 -4.26 9.52 23.73
C LEU A 33 -4.83 9.81 22.34
N ILE A 34 -4.48 9.01 21.34
CA ILE A 34 -5.07 9.12 19.99
C ILE A 34 -6.58 8.87 20.04
N LYS A 35 -7.03 7.85 20.78
CA LYS A 35 -8.45 7.55 20.97
C LYS A 35 -9.18 8.70 21.68
N LYS A 36 -8.59 9.25 22.75
CA LYS A 36 -9.11 10.42 23.45
C LYS A 36 -9.29 11.62 22.51
N ARG A 37 -8.29 11.92 21.67
CA ARG A 37 -8.37 12.98 20.66
C ARG A 37 -9.50 12.77 19.66
N ARG A 38 -9.71 11.53 19.19
CA ARG A 38 -10.81 11.20 18.25
C ARG A 38 -12.17 11.45 18.90
N ASN A 39 -12.38 10.94 20.10
CA ASN A 39 -13.62 11.11 20.84
C ASN A 39 -13.94 12.59 21.09
N MET A 40 -12.94 13.42 21.41
CA MET A 40 -13.17 14.87 21.59
C MET A 40 -13.54 15.57 20.28
N LYS A 41 -12.94 15.14 19.16
CA LYS A 41 -13.24 15.70 17.84
C LYS A 41 -14.67 15.36 17.39
N GLU A 42 -15.15 14.15 17.68
CA GLU A 42 -16.50 13.69 17.33
C GLU A 42 -17.59 14.38 18.16
N LYS A 43 -17.32 14.66 19.43
CA LYS A 43 -18.30 15.31 20.32
C LYS A 43 -18.56 16.79 19.98
N CYS A 44 -17.77 17.43 19.11
CA CYS A 44 -17.90 18.85 18.66
C CYS A 44 -18.01 19.94 19.75
N ASP A 45 -18.07 19.58 21.02
CA ASP A 45 -18.41 20.47 22.14
C ASP A 45 -17.21 20.90 22.99
N THR A 46 -16.02 20.34 22.69
CA THR A 46 -14.80 20.65 23.46
C THR A 46 -14.13 21.92 23.00
N SER A 47 -13.70 22.74 23.98
CA SER A 47 -12.91 23.95 23.76
C SER A 47 -11.72 23.68 22.82
N GLN A 48 -11.59 24.48 21.76
CA GLN A 48 -10.51 24.35 20.76
C GLN A 48 -9.11 24.31 21.41
N ARG A 49 -8.94 24.98 22.54
CA ARG A 49 -7.69 24.97 23.33
C ARG A 49 -7.35 23.57 23.85
N GLN A 50 -8.32 22.84 24.38
CA GLN A 50 -8.11 21.48 24.90
C GLN A 50 -7.77 20.51 23.76
N LEU A 51 -8.45 20.63 22.62
CA LEU A 51 -8.14 19.82 21.44
C LEU A 51 -6.72 20.08 20.92
N ARG A 52 -6.28 21.34 20.92
CA ARG A 52 -4.92 21.73 20.54
C ARG A 52 -3.87 21.12 21.48
N ASN A 53 -4.11 21.18 22.79
CA ASN A 53 -3.21 20.62 23.79
C ASN A 53 -3.05 19.11 23.62
N ILE A 54 -4.16 18.37 23.51
CA ILE A 54 -4.11 16.91 23.29
C ILE A 54 -3.44 16.58 21.95
N SER A 55 -3.65 17.39 20.91
CA SER A 55 -2.98 17.16 19.61
C SER A 55 -1.47 17.35 19.69
N LYS A 56 -1.01 18.32 20.49
CA LYS A 56 0.41 18.55 20.77
C LYS A 56 1.01 17.37 21.54
N GLU A 57 0.33 16.94 22.61
CA GLU A 57 0.73 15.81 23.45
C GLU A 57 0.81 14.50 22.64
N VAL A 58 -0.18 14.22 21.80
CA VAL A 58 -0.16 13.07 20.87
C VAL A 58 1.06 13.14 19.94
N SER A 59 1.39 14.33 19.43
CA SER A 59 2.53 14.49 18.51
C SER A 59 3.89 14.34 19.21
N GLU A 60 3.98 14.70 20.48
CA GLU A 60 5.18 14.55 21.32
C GLU A 60 5.39 13.09 21.74
N THR A 61 4.33 12.43 22.19
CA THR A 61 4.36 11.02 22.59
C THR A 61 4.68 10.11 21.41
N ILE A 62 4.07 10.32 20.23
CA ILE A 62 4.42 9.58 19.00
C ILE A 62 5.91 9.73 18.67
N ARG A 63 6.45 10.96 18.71
CA ARG A 63 7.89 11.18 18.41
C ARG A 63 8.80 10.46 19.39
N THR A 64 8.42 10.46 20.66
CA THR A 64 9.17 9.79 21.73
C THR A 64 9.14 8.28 21.56
N ASP A 65 7.97 7.70 21.29
CA ASP A 65 7.78 6.26 21.08
C ASP A 65 8.56 5.76 19.87
N VAL A 66 8.47 6.46 18.73
CA VAL A 66 9.22 6.11 17.52
C VAL A 66 10.73 6.16 17.76
N ARG A 67 11.23 7.17 18.49
CA ARG A 67 12.65 7.24 18.87
C ARG A 67 13.05 6.07 19.74
N LYS A 68 12.27 5.76 20.79
CA LYS A 68 12.54 4.63 21.69
C LYS A 68 12.56 3.31 20.94
N TYR A 69 11.60 3.09 20.03
CA TYR A 69 11.55 1.91 19.19
C TYR A 69 12.80 1.79 18.31
N ASN A 70 13.17 2.86 17.61
CA ASN A 70 14.36 2.87 16.75
C ASN A 70 15.65 2.63 17.54
N THR A 71 15.80 3.25 18.71
CA THR A 71 16.95 3.00 19.60
C THR A 71 17.00 1.55 20.06
N LYS A 72 15.85 0.96 20.42
CA LYS A 72 15.77 -0.46 20.79
C LYS A 72 16.19 -1.38 19.65
N GLU A 73 15.74 -1.11 18.43
CA GLU A 73 16.14 -1.91 17.25
C GLU A 73 17.63 -1.75 16.92
N ILE A 74 18.20 -0.55 17.08
CA ILE A 74 19.65 -0.33 16.92
C ILE A 74 20.43 -1.13 17.95
N ASN A 75 20.04 -1.07 19.23
CA ASN A 75 20.70 -1.82 20.30
C ASN A 75 20.62 -3.33 20.03
N ARG A 76 19.47 -3.85 19.63
CA ARG A 76 19.33 -5.27 19.25
C ARG A 76 20.32 -5.68 18.16
N VAL A 77 20.50 -4.84 17.15
CA VAL A 77 21.43 -5.11 16.04
C VAL A 77 22.89 -5.06 16.48
N ILE A 78 23.23 -4.17 17.40
CA ILE A 78 24.55 -4.12 18.04
C ILE A 78 24.79 -5.40 18.85
N ASP A 79 23.83 -5.83 19.66
CA ASP A 79 23.91 -7.05 20.49
C ASP A 79 24.07 -8.31 19.62
N GLU A 80 23.43 -8.33 18.45
CA GLU A 80 23.57 -9.40 17.45
C GLU A 80 24.90 -9.32 16.65
N ASN A 81 25.81 -8.39 16.98
CA ASN A 81 27.04 -8.08 16.24
C ASN A 81 26.81 -7.80 14.75
N LYS A 82 25.65 -7.24 14.41
CA LYS A 82 25.27 -6.91 13.03
C LYS A 82 25.50 -5.42 12.77
N GLY A 83 25.79 -5.09 11.51
CA GLY A 83 25.96 -3.70 11.08
C GLY A 83 24.63 -2.98 10.79
N ILE A 84 24.65 -1.65 10.74
CA ILE A 84 23.51 -0.79 10.37
C ILE A 84 22.88 -1.18 9.01
N LYS A 85 23.67 -1.72 8.08
CA LYS A 85 23.17 -2.23 6.79
C LYS A 85 22.18 -3.39 6.97
N ALA A 86 22.44 -4.29 7.92
CA ALA A 86 21.55 -5.40 8.23
C ALA A 86 20.22 -4.88 8.80
N LEU A 87 20.26 -3.88 9.71
CA LEU A 87 19.06 -3.21 10.22
C LEU A 87 18.23 -2.64 9.08
N ARG A 88 18.81 -1.78 8.23
CA ARG A 88 18.09 -1.15 7.11
C ARG A 88 17.43 -2.17 6.17
N LYS A 89 18.10 -3.30 5.89
CA LYS A 89 17.52 -4.38 5.08
C LYS A 89 16.26 -4.98 5.71
N THR A 90 16.18 -5.03 7.04
CA THR A 90 15.02 -5.55 7.76
C THR A 90 13.88 -4.54 7.90
N THR A 91 14.18 -3.24 8.09
CA THR A 91 13.18 -2.18 8.29
C THR A 91 12.67 -1.52 7.01
N LEU A 92 13.43 -1.54 5.90
CA LEU A 92 12.98 -0.99 4.62
C LEU A 92 11.97 -1.95 3.96
N GLU A 93 10.67 -1.72 4.19
CA GLU A 93 9.57 -2.51 3.63
C GLU A 93 9.51 -2.46 2.09
N GLY A 94 9.93 -1.35 1.47
CA GLY A 94 9.79 -1.12 0.03
C GLY A 94 10.68 -1.99 -0.86
N GLN A 95 11.90 -2.32 -0.45
CA GLN A 95 12.85 -3.05 -1.31
C GLN A 95 12.63 -4.57 -1.32
N LYS A 96 11.96 -5.12 -0.29
CA LYS A 96 11.84 -6.58 -0.15
C LYS A 96 10.93 -7.21 -1.20
N ASN A 97 9.92 -6.48 -1.69
CA ASN A 97 8.85 -7.04 -2.52
C ASN A 97 8.93 -6.64 -4.00
N ILE A 98 9.56 -5.50 -4.33
CA ILE A 98 9.61 -5.01 -5.72
C ILE A 98 10.51 -5.89 -6.62
N ASN A 99 11.54 -6.52 -6.05
CA ASN A 99 12.55 -7.26 -6.82
C ASN A 99 12.31 -8.78 -6.86
N ARG A 100 11.10 -9.23 -6.55
CA ARG A 100 10.81 -10.64 -6.30
C ARG A 100 9.94 -11.22 -7.42
N LEU A 101 10.53 -12.05 -8.29
CA LEU A 101 9.83 -12.79 -9.33
C LEU A 101 8.95 -13.89 -8.72
N THR A 102 7.71 -13.95 -9.17
CA THR A 102 6.75 -14.99 -8.79
C THR A 102 6.49 -15.94 -9.95
N ASN A 103 6.36 -17.23 -9.65
CA ASN A 103 5.84 -18.21 -10.60
C ASN A 103 4.36 -17.94 -10.93
N ARG A 104 3.84 -18.64 -11.96
CA ARG A 104 2.42 -18.57 -12.38
C ARG A 104 1.43 -18.89 -11.25
N SER A 105 1.84 -19.69 -10.27
CA SER A 105 1.06 -20.00 -9.06
C SER A 105 1.12 -18.91 -7.97
N GLY A 106 1.77 -17.76 -8.24
CA GLY A 106 1.94 -16.67 -7.29
C GLY A 106 2.98 -16.91 -6.21
N GLN A 107 3.72 -18.02 -6.28
CA GLN A 107 4.77 -18.36 -5.32
C GLN A 107 6.10 -17.69 -5.68
N LEU A 108 6.88 -17.33 -4.67
CA LEU A 108 8.17 -16.67 -4.84
C LEU A 108 9.23 -17.65 -5.35
N THR A 109 9.96 -17.26 -6.39
CA THR A 109 10.93 -18.15 -7.03
C THR A 109 12.30 -17.51 -7.17
N THR A 110 13.34 -18.25 -6.81
CA THR A 110 14.75 -17.88 -7.05
C THR A 110 15.46 -18.85 -8.00
N ASN A 111 14.77 -19.90 -8.46
CA ASN A 111 15.31 -20.91 -9.37
C ASN A 111 15.37 -20.37 -10.80
N LYS A 112 16.55 -20.44 -11.43
CA LYS A 112 16.80 -19.91 -12.78
C LYS A 112 15.93 -20.58 -13.84
N THR A 113 15.74 -21.90 -13.76
CA THR A 113 14.98 -22.66 -14.77
C THR A 113 13.50 -22.28 -14.72
N GLU A 114 12.95 -22.14 -13.51
CA GLU A 114 11.56 -21.74 -13.30
C GLU A 114 11.30 -20.30 -13.77
N ILE A 115 12.24 -19.39 -13.55
CA ILE A 115 12.19 -18.01 -14.05
C ILE A 115 12.17 -18.00 -15.59
N LEU A 116 13.07 -18.75 -16.23
CA LEU A 116 13.11 -18.84 -17.71
C LEU A 116 11.79 -19.37 -18.27
N ASN A 117 11.23 -20.42 -17.67
CA ASN A 117 9.94 -20.98 -18.08
C ASN A 117 8.79 -19.99 -17.91
N ALA A 118 8.80 -19.19 -16.84
CA ALA A 118 7.78 -18.16 -16.61
C ALA A 118 7.87 -17.04 -17.67
N VAL A 119 9.10 -16.60 -18.00
CA VAL A 119 9.35 -15.58 -19.01
C VAL A 119 8.99 -16.08 -20.42
N GLU A 120 9.38 -17.31 -20.76
CA GLU A 120 9.06 -17.92 -22.04
C GLU A 120 7.54 -17.98 -22.26
N LYS A 121 6.80 -18.51 -21.29
CA LYS A 121 5.33 -18.59 -21.35
C LYS A 121 4.68 -17.21 -21.48
N PHE A 122 5.18 -16.22 -20.73
CA PHE A 122 4.68 -14.85 -20.81
C PHE A 122 4.81 -14.28 -22.23
N TYR A 123 5.98 -14.42 -22.86
CA TYR A 123 6.18 -13.92 -24.21
C TYR A 123 5.41 -14.72 -25.27
N VAL A 124 5.28 -16.04 -25.09
CA VAL A 124 4.41 -16.87 -25.95
C VAL A 124 2.97 -16.39 -25.88
N GLU A 125 2.40 -16.21 -24.68
CA GLU A 125 1.04 -15.69 -24.49
C GLU A 125 0.90 -14.28 -25.13
N LEU A 126 1.84 -13.38 -24.86
CA LEU A 126 1.81 -12.01 -25.36
C LEU A 126 1.82 -11.90 -26.90
N TYR A 127 2.60 -12.74 -27.58
CA TYR A 127 2.70 -12.70 -29.04
C TYR A 127 1.66 -13.56 -29.75
N THR A 128 1.16 -14.62 -29.13
CA THR A 128 0.04 -15.41 -29.68
C THR A 128 -1.28 -14.66 -29.64
N GLU A 129 -1.56 -13.91 -28.56
CA GLU A 129 -2.73 -13.03 -28.47
C GLU A 129 -2.70 -11.91 -29.52
N LYS A 130 -1.52 -11.30 -29.74
CA LYS A 130 -1.34 -10.29 -30.78
C LYS A 130 -1.51 -10.86 -32.19
N ALA A 131 -1.02 -12.07 -32.45
CA ALA A 131 -1.22 -12.73 -33.74
C ALA A 131 -2.70 -13.05 -34.01
N GLY A 132 -3.43 -13.57 -33.00
CA GLY A 132 -4.86 -13.86 -33.12
C GLY A 132 -5.73 -12.62 -33.32
N ASN A 133 -5.33 -11.46 -32.80
CA ASN A 133 -6.05 -10.20 -33.03
C ASN A 133 -5.75 -9.63 -34.43
N ALA A 134 -4.54 -9.81 -34.95
CA ALA A 134 -4.18 -9.38 -36.31
C ALA A 134 -4.91 -10.18 -37.41
N GLU A 135 -5.28 -11.44 -37.17
CA GLU A 135 -6.06 -12.25 -38.11
C GLU A 135 -7.56 -11.89 -38.09
N LYS A 136 -8.12 -11.53 -36.93
CA LYS A 136 -9.50 -11.06 -36.81
C LYS A 136 -9.76 -9.75 -37.56
N GLU A 137 -8.79 -8.83 -37.57
CA GLU A 137 -8.90 -7.59 -38.34
C GLU A 137 -8.85 -7.80 -39.86
N LYS A 138 -8.21 -8.86 -40.36
CA LYS A 138 -8.22 -9.22 -41.78
C LYS A 138 -9.54 -9.90 -42.20
N GLY A 139 -10.15 -10.67 -41.30
CA GLY A 139 -11.44 -11.33 -41.55
C GLY A 139 -12.64 -10.38 -41.64
N LEU A 140 -12.62 -9.24 -40.93
CA LEU A 140 -13.70 -8.24 -41.05
C LEU A 140 -13.65 -7.46 -42.37
N LYS A 141 -12.46 -7.17 -42.91
CA LYS A 141 -12.33 -6.44 -44.19
C LYS A 141 -12.78 -7.25 -45.41
N GLY A 142 -12.70 -8.58 -45.36
CA GLY A 142 -13.13 -9.45 -46.47
C GLY A 142 -14.65 -9.62 -46.61
N ASN A 143 -15.43 -9.31 -45.56
CA ASN A 143 -16.90 -9.43 -45.60
C ASN A 143 -17.61 -8.16 -46.08
N GLU A 144 -16.96 -6.99 -46.04
CA GLU A 144 -17.54 -5.74 -46.57
C GLU A 144 -17.44 -5.65 -48.10
N GLU A 145 -16.43 -6.24 -48.72
CA GLU A 145 -16.25 -6.21 -50.18
C GLU A 145 -17.23 -7.14 -50.94
N GLN A 146 -17.82 -8.15 -50.27
CA GLN A 146 -18.76 -9.08 -50.91
C GLN A 146 -20.23 -8.61 -50.89
N GLN A 147 -20.57 -7.52 -50.19
CA GLN A 147 -21.94 -6.96 -50.17
C GLN A 147 -22.17 -5.82 -51.15
N VAL A 148 -21.14 -5.34 -51.87
CA VAL A 148 -21.27 -4.24 -52.86
C VAL A 148 -21.42 -4.76 -54.30
N ALA A 149 -21.36 -6.09 -54.53
CA ALA A 149 -21.45 -6.71 -55.85
C ALA A 149 -22.66 -7.66 -56.03
N ARG A 150 -23.83 -7.29 -55.48
CA ARG A 150 -25.13 -7.89 -55.84
C ARG A 150 -26.16 -6.83 -56.13
#